data_AF-A0AAV6CD16-F1
#
_entry.id   AF-A0AAV6CD16-F1
#
_cell.length_a   1.000
_cell.length_b   1.000
_cell.length_c   1.000
_cell.angle_alpha   90.00
_cell.angle_beta   90.00
_cell.angle_gamma   90.00
#
_symmetry.space_group_name_H-M   'P 1'
#
loop_
_entity.id
_entity.type
_entity.pdbx_description
1 polymer ?
#
loop_
_entity_poly.entity_id
_entity_poly.type
_entity_poly.pdbx_seq_one_letter_code
_entity_poly.pdbx_strand_id
1 'polypeptide(L)'
;MSALKQRIKKLLVENLMLQVTPEEIQDDQPLFGPDSLGLDSVDALQVVVALDKQFGLKIADPAAAQKILRTVTTIAEAVQAKA
;
A
#
# COMPACT_ATOMS: atom_id res chain seq x y z
N MET A 1 7.24 -3.97 13.25
CA MET A 1 6.49 -4.33 12.03
C MET A 1 5.01 -3.96 12.12
N SER A 2 4.27 -4.36 13.14
CA SER A 2 2.81 -4.12 13.22
C SER A 2 2.40 -2.64 13.18
N ALA A 3 3.15 -1.74 13.83
CA ALA A 3 2.88 -0.31 13.80
C ALA A 3 3.04 0.31 12.39
N LEU A 4 4.00 -0.16 11.61
CA LEU A 4 4.21 0.29 10.23
C LEU A 4 3.07 -0.17 9.33
N LYS A 5 2.68 -1.45 9.43
CA LYS A 5 1.55 -2.00 8.69
C LYS A 5 0.26 -1.24 9.00
N GLN A 6 -0.03 -0.98 10.27
CA GLN A 6 -1.18 -0.17 10.69
C GLN A 6 -1.19 1.23 10.07
N ARG A 7 -0.02 1.89 10.05
CA ARG A 7 0.11 3.21 9.44
C ARG A 7 -0.09 3.20 7.92
N ILE A 8 0.41 2.16 7.25
CA ILE A 8 0.18 1.93 5.81
C ILE A 8 -1.32 1.70 5.55
N LYS A 9 -1.97 0.81 6.31
CA LYS A 9 -3.41 0.54 6.17
C LYS A 9 -4.24 1.81 6.36
N LYS A 10 -3.92 2.60 7.38
CA LYS A 10 -4.61 3.88 7.62
C LYS A 10 -4.43 4.84 6.45
N LEU A 11 -3.19 4.96 5.94
CA LEU A 11 -2.89 5.76 4.77
C LEU A 11 -3.67 5.28 3.54
N LEU A 12 -3.77 3.97 3.29
CA LEU A 12 -4.54 3.40 2.20
C LEU A 12 -6.02 3.77 2.31
N VAL A 13 -6.64 3.54 3.49
CA VAL A 13 -8.06 3.88 3.73
C VAL A 13 -8.32 5.37 3.54
N GLU A 14 -7.45 6.24 4.07
CA GLU A 14 -7.59 7.69 3.98
C GLU A 14 -7.35 8.23 2.55
N ASN A 15 -6.36 7.70 1.83
CA ASN A 15 -6.02 8.17 0.47
C ASN A 15 -6.99 7.65 -0.59
N LEU A 16 -7.48 6.42 -0.40
CA LEU A 16 -8.34 5.72 -1.35
C LEU A 16 -9.82 5.83 -0.98
N MET A 17 -10.14 6.54 0.10
CA MET A 17 -11.50 6.72 0.63
C MET A 17 -12.27 5.39 0.72
N LEU A 18 -11.59 4.34 1.20
CA LEU A 18 -12.18 3.02 1.31
C LEU A 18 -13.29 3.03 2.36
N GLN A 19 -14.37 2.31 2.09
CA GLN A 19 -15.47 2.12 3.05
C GLN A 19 -15.16 1.06 4.13
N VAL A 20 -13.90 0.59 4.21
CA VAL A 20 -13.44 -0.37 5.21
C VAL A 20 -12.49 0.28 6.20
N THR A 21 -12.39 -0.27 7.39
CA THR A 21 -11.43 0.18 8.39
C THR A 21 -10.03 -0.39 8.12
N PRO A 22 -8.95 0.28 8.61
CA PRO A 22 -7.60 -0.24 8.50
C PRO A 22 -7.42 -1.60 9.19
N GLU A 23 -8.30 -1.95 10.13
CA GLU A 23 -8.25 -3.19 10.88
C GLU A 23 -8.86 -4.36 10.10
N GLU A 24 -9.78 -4.08 9.18
CA GLU A 24 -10.41 -5.08 8.29
C GLU A 24 -9.49 -5.50 7.15
N ILE A 25 -8.53 -4.65 6.75
CA ILE A 25 -7.57 -4.99 5.70
C ILE A 25 -6.56 -5.99 6.24
N GLN A 26 -6.46 -7.18 5.64
CA GLN A 26 -5.44 -8.15 6.06
C GLN A 26 -4.06 -7.80 5.51
N ASP A 27 -3.03 -8.22 6.24
CA ASP A 27 -1.64 -7.93 5.90
C ASP A 27 -1.22 -8.54 4.55
N ASP A 28 -1.72 -9.75 4.27
CA ASP A 28 -1.39 -10.55 3.09
C ASP A 28 -2.50 -10.55 2.04
N GLN A 29 -3.53 -9.72 2.25
CA GLN A 29 -4.60 -9.55 1.28
C GLN A 29 -4.10 -8.74 0.07
N PRO A 30 -4.42 -9.18 -1.17
CA PRO A 30 -4.17 -8.40 -2.36
C PRO A 30 -4.90 -7.05 -2.29
N LEU A 31 -4.18 -5.95 -2.50
CA LEU A 31 -4.79 -4.61 -2.57
C LEU A 31 -5.37 -4.32 -3.96
N PHE A 32 -4.75 -4.86 -5.01
CA PHE A 32 -5.14 -4.69 -6.42
C PHE A 32 -5.56 -6.01 -7.04
N GLY A 33 -6.58 -5.98 -7.91
CA GLY A 33 -7.06 -7.14 -8.66
C GLY A 33 -8.56 -7.45 -8.45
N PRO A 34 -9.07 -8.51 -9.10
CA PRO A 34 -10.49 -8.85 -9.08
C PRO A 34 -11.05 -9.28 -7.72
N ASP A 35 -10.20 -9.80 -6.82
CA ASP A 35 -10.59 -10.22 -5.45
C ASP A 35 -10.11 -9.22 -4.37
N SER A 36 -9.82 -7.97 -4.75
CA SER A 36 -9.29 -6.96 -3.85
C SER A 36 -10.32 -5.90 -3.43
N LEU A 37 -9.85 -4.78 -2.90
CA LEU A 37 -10.64 -3.61 -2.48
C LEU A 37 -11.25 -2.82 -3.65
N GLY A 38 -11.17 -3.32 -4.88
CA GLY A 38 -11.65 -2.62 -6.08
C GLY A 38 -10.75 -1.45 -6.50
N LEU A 39 -9.44 -1.54 -6.20
CA LEU A 39 -8.48 -0.51 -6.55
C LEU A 39 -8.06 -0.59 -8.01
N ASP A 40 -8.03 0.58 -8.65
CA ASP A 40 -7.63 0.73 -10.04
C ASP A 40 -6.15 1.10 -10.19
N SER A 41 -5.68 1.15 -11.44
CA SER A 41 -4.30 1.53 -11.77
C SER A 41 -3.96 2.97 -11.34
N VAL A 42 -4.97 3.85 -11.22
CA VAL A 42 -4.81 5.24 -10.75
C VAL A 42 -4.56 5.28 -9.25
N ASP A 43 -5.30 4.46 -8.48
CA ASP A 43 -5.13 4.33 -7.04
C ASP A 43 -3.73 3.85 -6.69
N ALA A 44 -3.19 2.89 -7.47
CA ALA A 44 -1.82 2.42 -7.30
C ALA A 44 -0.81 3.56 -7.35
N LEU A 45 -0.94 4.46 -8.33
CA LEU A 45 -0.07 5.64 -8.45
C LEU A 45 -0.24 6.59 -7.27
N GLN A 46 -1.46 6.84 -6.80
CA GLN A 46 -1.69 7.67 -5.60
C GLN A 46 -1.00 7.08 -4.37
N VAL A 47 -1.10 5.76 -4.17
CA VAL A 47 -0.43 5.08 -3.05
C VAL A 47 1.08 5.22 -3.15
N VAL A 48 1.69 5.02 -4.34
CA VAL A 48 3.14 5.21 -4.53
C VAL A 48 3.58 6.61 -4.15
N VAL A 49 2.85 7.62 -4.63
CA VAL A 49 3.16 9.03 -4.34
C VAL A 49 2.99 9.33 -2.84
N ALA A 50 1.96 8.78 -2.20
CA ALA A 50 1.73 8.94 -0.78
C ALA A 50 2.81 8.25 0.06
N LEU A 51 3.28 7.07 -0.37
CA LEU A 51 4.39 6.34 0.26
C LEU A 51 5.73 7.09 0.09
N ASP A 52 5.99 7.70 -1.07
CA ASP A 52 7.15 8.57 -1.27
C ASP A 52 7.09 9.79 -0.35
N LYS A 53 5.93 10.45 -0.23
CA LYS A 53 5.78 11.61 0.64
C LYS A 53 5.85 11.30 2.13
N GLN A 54 5.25 10.19 2.58
CA GLN A 54 5.20 9.84 4.00
C GLN A 54 6.42 9.07 4.49
N PHE A 55 6.94 8.16 3.68
CA PHE A 55 8.03 7.25 4.05
C PHE A 55 9.30 7.47 3.23
N GLY A 56 9.27 8.36 2.24
CA GLY A 56 10.38 8.55 1.32
C GLY A 56 10.54 7.40 0.34
N LEU A 57 9.61 6.44 0.22
CA LEU A 57 9.77 5.26 -0.63
C LEU A 57 9.62 5.64 -2.12
N LYS A 58 10.74 5.64 -2.86
CA LYS A 58 10.77 5.97 -4.28
C LYS A 58 10.71 4.69 -5.10
N ILE A 59 9.64 4.52 -5.85
CA ILE A 59 9.46 3.40 -6.76
C ILE A 59 9.50 3.94 -8.18
N ALA A 60 10.63 3.79 -8.84
CA ALA A 60 10.83 4.23 -10.22
C ALA A 60 10.43 3.16 -11.25
N ASP A 61 10.46 1.89 -10.85
CA ASP A 61 10.16 0.76 -11.73
C ASP A 61 8.68 0.33 -11.57
N PRO A 62 7.85 0.37 -12.63
CA PRO A 62 6.46 -0.05 -12.57
C PRO A 62 6.29 -1.54 -12.22
N ALA A 63 7.23 -2.41 -12.60
CA ALA A 63 7.21 -3.82 -12.21
C ALA A 63 7.51 -3.98 -10.70
N ALA A 64 8.40 -3.14 -10.16
CA ALA A 64 8.62 -3.10 -8.72
C ALA A 64 7.39 -2.54 -7.98
N ALA A 65 6.73 -1.51 -8.53
CA ALA A 65 5.50 -0.95 -7.96
C ALA A 65 4.41 -2.01 -7.85
N GLN A 66 4.15 -2.78 -8.91
CA GLN A 66 3.18 -3.88 -8.86
C GLN A 66 3.50 -4.92 -7.80
N LYS A 67 4.79 -5.26 -7.61
CA LYS A 67 5.20 -6.23 -6.58
C LYS A 67 5.08 -5.66 -5.16
N ILE A 68 5.50 -4.43 -4.96
CA ILE A 68 5.51 -3.76 -3.65
C ILE A 68 4.09 -3.48 -3.19
N LEU A 69 3.25 -2.94 -4.06
CA LEU A 69 1.86 -2.57 -3.77
C LEU A 69 0.91 -3.76 -3.71
N ARG A 70 1.40 -4.99 -3.88
CA ARG A 70 0.56 -6.19 -3.91
C ARG A 70 -0.19 -6.40 -2.60
N THR A 71 0.50 -6.25 -1.47
CA THR A 71 -0.04 -6.49 -0.12
C THR A 71 0.50 -5.46 0.86
N VAL A 72 -0.14 -5.31 2.03
CA VAL A 72 0.37 -4.42 3.08
C VAL A 72 1.73 -4.92 3.58
N THR A 73 1.94 -6.24 3.66
CA THR A 73 3.22 -6.85 4.03
C THR A 73 4.33 -6.40 3.08
N THR A 74 4.14 -6.53 1.76
CA THR A 74 5.18 -6.14 0.78
C THR A 74 5.47 -4.65 0.79
N ILE A 75 4.47 -3.78 1.06
CA ILE A 75 4.69 -2.35 1.24
C ILE A 75 5.54 -2.10 2.48
N ALA A 76 5.18 -2.72 3.62
CA ALA A 76 5.91 -2.57 4.87
C ALA A 76 7.36 -3.06 4.76
N GLU A 77 7.57 -4.18 4.07
CA GLU A 77 8.90 -4.71 3.77
C GLU A 77 9.70 -3.76 2.89
N ALA A 78 9.11 -3.19 1.83
CA ALA A 78 9.79 -2.23 0.98
C ALA A 78 10.17 -0.95 1.73
N VAL A 79 9.28 -0.45 2.60
CA VAL A 79 9.57 0.71 3.46
C VAL A 79 10.68 0.37 4.46
N GLN A 80 10.68 -0.82 5.07
CA GLN A 80 11.73 -1.23 6.00
C GLN A 80 13.06 -1.50 5.31
N ALA A 81 13.07 -2.12 4.14
CA ALA A 81 14.29 -2.39 3.38
C ALA A 81 14.97 -1.10 2.89
N LYS A 82 14.22 0.00 2.81
CA LYS A 82 14.74 1.33 2.52
C LYS A 82 15.26 2.09 3.76
N ALA A 83 14.83 1.69 4.96
CA ALA A 83 15.11 2.38 6.22
C ALA A 83 16.40 1.92 6.89
#